data_AF-A0A819EBE8-F1
#
_entry.id   AF-A0A819EBE8-F1
#
_cell.length_a   1.000
_cell.length_b   1.000
_cell.length_c   1.000
_cell.angle_alpha   90.00
_cell.angle_beta   90.00
_cell.angle_gamma   90.00
#
_symmetry.space_group_name_H-M   'P 1'
#
loop_
_entity.id
_entity.type
_entity.pdbx_description
1 polymer ?
#
loop_
_entity_poly.entity_id
_entity_poly.type
_entity_poly.pdbx_seq_one_letter_code
_entity_poly.pdbx_strand_id
1 'polypeptide(L)'
;MKVIEQTGESGWYVQIGSHTDDLTDCDEYRRWPVITTSQRIPKLLSESINMYSPVGGLLYLVAPTGDEASSITVQLSNVVPTPTYDLTDANRETKWNTSGKQADGLWADLAGNYMILSVPSATIRNIDTEALDRVLELYDNIVLAGYDLCGTTSTSRERLVCDEQISCGYMHSGYPIMSHLDYLKLTERNIPYILDEKALRNYGGEGEWGIPHELGHNRQKDWWTFSDTDDITCNIFSLYVTNTVYGRDLWEISVFGGSCAENAIAYLSGSNQSFEEWKKDYYVGLTIYGQLAREFGWDSFKAIFRTYENTQPELNSDQEKIDLWVKTFSEQVQKNLVPLFQLWGLIVSDAIANKLEDFDIPKIDDQFIQAVPGKYPA
;
A
#
# COMPACT_ATOMS: atom_id res chain seq x y z
N MET A 1 13.16 -31.63 4.12
CA MET A 1 11.95 -31.34 4.92
C MET A 1 11.09 -32.59 5.01
N LYS A 2 10.59 -32.95 6.19
CA LYS A 2 9.63 -34.04 6.38
C LYS A 2 8.33 -33.48 6.92
N VAL A 3 7.19 -33.80 6.31
CA VAL A 3 5.88 -33.41 6.85
C VAL A 3 5.52 -34.38 7.97
N ILE A 4 5.18 -33.84 9.13
CA ILE A 4 4.80 -34.58 10.33
C ILE A 4 3.29 -34.71 10.40
N GLU A 5 2.58 -33.62 10.07
CA GLU A 5 1.12 -33.53 10.11
C GLU A 5 0.64 -32.51 9.09
N GLN A 6 -0.51 -32.76 8.46
CA GLN A 6 -1.22 -31.79 7.63
C GLN A 6 -2.73 -31.96 7.81
N THR A 7 -3.43 -30.86 8.04
CA THR A 7 -4.90 -30.82 8.19
C THR A 7 -5.52 -29.83 7.20
N GLY A 8 -6.78 -30.06 6.84
CA GLY A 8 -7.52 -29.21 5.91
C GLY A 8 -7.11 -29.41 4.45
N GLU A 9 -7.07 -28.30 3.71
CA GLU A 9 -6.81 -28.31 2.27
C GLU A 9 -5.40 -28.79 1.89
N SER A 10 -5.35 -29.46 0.74
CA SER A 10 -4.10 -29.83 0.08
C SER A 10 -3.72 -28.78 -0.96
N GLY A 11 -2.45 -28.38 -0.98
CA GLY A 11 -2.02 -27.31 -1.89
C GLY A 11 -0.88 -26.46 -1.34
N TRP A 12 -0.49 -26.70 -0.09
CA TRP A 12 0.72 -26.12 0.49
C TRP A 12 1.91 -26.21 -0.47
N TYR A 13 2.69 -25.15 -0.52
CA TYR A 13 4.00 -25.16 -1.14
C TYR A 13 5.03 -24.56 -0.18
N VAL A 14 6.26 -24.97 -0.38
CA VAL A 14 7.42 -24.41 0.29
C VAL A 14 8.15 -23.54 -0.70
N GLN A 15 8.55 -22.35 -0.27
CA GLN A 15 9.31 -21.39 -1.05
C GLN A 15 10.61 -21.05 -0.33
N ILE A 16 11.70 -20.96 -1.10
CA ILE A 16 12.99 -20.46 -0.65
C ILE A 16 13.24 -19.14 -1.39
N GLY A 17 13.37 -18.04 -0.64
CA GLY A 17 13.51 -16.67 -1.15
C GLY A 17 12.25 -15.82 -0.90
N SER A 18 12.45 -14.57 -0.49
CA SER A 18 11.38 -13.60 -0.18
C SER A 18 10.83 -12.84 -1.39
N HIS A 19 11.59 -12.82 -2.49
CA HIS A 19 11.29 -12.06 -3.69
C HIS A 19 10.18 -12.71 -4.53
N THR A 20 9.60 -11.97 -5.46
CA THR A 20 8.65 -12.50 -6.46
C THR A 20 9.02 -12.13 -7.89
N ASP A 21 9.93 -11.17 -8.06
CA ASP A 21 10.27 -10.63 -9.37
C ASP A 21 11.06 -11.62 -10.23
N ASP A 22 10.53 -11.84 -11.44
CA ASP A 22 11.23 -12.46 -12.55
C ASP A 22 11.78 -11.37 -13.47
N LEU A 23 13.11 -11.26 -13.51
CA LEU A 23 13.77 -10.24 -14.32
C LEU A 23 14.10 -10.73 -15.73
N THR A 24 13.61 -11.90 -16.20
CA THR A 24 14.03 -12.50 -17.48
C THR A 24 13.79 -11.60 -18.70
N ASP A 25 12.81 -10.68 -18.61
CA ASP A 25 12.49 -9.73 -19.67
C ASP A 25 13.19 -8.36 -19.51
N CYS A 26 14.05 -8.19 -18.50
CA CYS A 26 14.84 -6.97 -18.32
C CYS A 26 16.04 -6.92 -19.27
N ASP A 27 16.36 -5.73 -19.77
CA ASP A 27 17.50 -5.52 -20.68
C ASP A 27 18.87 -5.75 -20.01
N GLU A 28 18.98 -5.53 -18.70
CA GLU A 28 20.20 -5.67 -17.91
C GLU A 28 19.94 -6.42 -16.60
N TYR A 29 20.92 -7.20 -16.14
CA TYR A 29 20.85 -7.98 -14.90
C TYR A 29 21.91 -7.56 -13.89
N ARG A 30 21.48 -7.13 -12.69
CA ARG A 30 22.32 -6.87 -11.51
C ARG A 30 22.35 -8.05 -10.54
N ARG A 31 21.40 -8.97 -10.69
CA ARG A 31 21.35 -10.27 -10.02
C ARG A 31 20.81 -11.34 -10.97
N TRP A 32 20.82 -12.61 -10.55
CA TRP A 32 20.15 -13.66 -11.30
C TRP A 32 18.66 -13.32 -11.52
N PRO A 33 18.09 -13.60 -12.71
CA PRO A 33 16.73 -13.15 -13.01
C PRO A 33 15.65 -13.67 -12.06
N VAL A 34 15.76 -14.95 -11.69
CA VAL A 34 14.90 -15.61 -10.72
C VAL A 34 15.75 -16.13 -9.56
N ILE A 35 15.44 -15.68 -8.35
CA ILE A 35 16.15 -16.04 -7.11
C ILE A 35 15.25 -16.76 -6.09
N THR A 36 14.09 -17.22 -6.53
CA THR A 36 13.19 -18.05 -5.73
C THR A 36 13.23 -19.50 -6.17
N THR A 37 12.92 -20.40 -5.24
CA THR A 37 12.66 -21.80 -5.57
C THR A 37 11.44 -22.27 -4.79
N SER A 38 10.41 -22.71 -5.51
CA SER A 38 9.16 -23.15 -4.91
C SER A 38 8.83 -24.59 -5.32
N GLN A 39 8.30 -25.36 -4.37
CA GLN A 39 7.88 -26.74 -4.60
C GLN A 39 6.59 -27.04 -3.83
N ARG A 40 5.61 -27.63 -4.52
CA ARG A 40 4.38 -28.11 -3.88
C ARG A 40 4.67 -29.23 -2.89
N ILE A 41 4.01 -29.19 -1.73
CA ILE A 41 4.04 -30.22 -0.71
C ILE A 41 2.94 -31.26 -1.02
N PRO A 42 3.28 -32.53 -1.30
CA PRO A 42 2.29 -33.58 -1.51
C PRO A 42 1.46 -33.87 -0.25
N LYS A 43 0.17 -34.19 -0.42
CA LYS A 43 -0.79 -34.44 0.70
C LYS A 43 -0.47 -35.68 1.54
N LEU A 44 0.18 -36.68 0.96
CA LEU A 44 0.48 -37.97 1.60
C LEU A 44 1.99 -38.14 1.61
N LEU A 45 2.62 -38.00 2.78
CA LEU A 45 4.08 -38.02 2.90
C LEU A 45 4.53 -39.01 3.97
N SER A 46 5.00 -40.18 3.51
CA SER A 46 5.87 -41.06 4.29
C SER A 46 7.37 -40.80 4.03
N GLU A 47 7.72 -39.88 3.13
CA GLU A 47 9.10 -39.61 2.72
C GLU A 47 9.49 -38.12 2.81
N SER A 48 10.79 -37.87 2.99
CA SER A 48 11.36 -36.52 3.06
C SER A 48 11.40 -35.86 1.68
N ILE A 49 10.99 -34.60 1.61
CA ILE A 49 11.16 -33.73 0.44
C ILE A 49 12.56 -33.10 0.51
N ASN A 50 13.33 -33.27 -0.57
CA ASN A 50 14.61 -32.59 -0.75
C ASN A 50 14.42 -31.39 -1.68
N MET A 51 14.89 -30.23 -1.25
CA MET A 51 14.87 -29.00 -2.03
C MET A 51 16.29 -28.45 -2.13
N TYR A 52 16.55 -27.75 -3.22
CA TYR A 52 17.80 -27.06 -3.48
C TYR A 52 17.49 -25.67 -4.02
N SER A 53 18.11 -24.65 -3.44
CA SER A 53 18.14 -23.30 -4.01
C SER A 53 19.60 -22.95 -4.31
N PRO A 54 19.94 -22.47 -5.52
CA PRO A 54 21.30 -22.10 -5.87
C PRO A 54 21.82 -20.87 -5.11
N VAL A 55 20.90 -20.03 -4.60
CA VAL A 55 21.22 -18.77 -3.92
C VAL A 55 20.79 -18.74 -2.46
N GLY A 56 20.11 -19.80 -1.98
CA GLY A 56 19.52 -19.83 -0.65
C GLY A 56 18.35 -18.84 -0.50
N GLY A 57 17.97 -18.54 0.74
CA GLY A 57 16.90 -17.60 1.05
C GLY A 57 16.12 -18.00 2.29
N LEU A 58 15.21 -17.12 2.73
CA LEU A 58 14.23 -17.43 3.76
C LEU A 58 13.31 -18.57 3.31
N LEU A 59 12.94 -19.46 4.23
CA LEU A 59 12.03 -20.57 3.95
C LEU A 59 10.62 -20.19 4.39
N TYR A 60 9.69 -20.23 3.46
CA TYR A 60 8.26 -19.99 3.68
C TYR A 60 7.46 -21.26 3.46
N LEU A 61 6.50 -21.51 4.34
CA LEU A 61 5.40 -22.44 4.09
C LEU A 61 4.21 -21.60 3.66
N VAL A 62 3.79 -21.77 2.42
CA VAL A 62 2.67 -21.00 1.88
C VAL A 62 1.43 -21.87 1.86
N ALA A 63 0.41 -21.37 2.57
CA ALA A 63 -0.87 -22.03 2.70
C ALA A 63 -1.60 -22.08 1.35
N PRO A 64 -2.40 -23.12 1.08
CA PRO A 64 -3.35 -23.10 -0.02
C PRO A 64 -4.35 -21.96 0.18
N THR A 65 -4.82 -21.40 -0.94
CA THR A 65 -5.91 -20.42 -0.95
C THR A 65 -7.24 -21.13 -0.75
N GLY A 66 -7.97 -20.82 0.32
CA GLY A 66 -9.28 -21.38 0.61
C GLY A 66 -9.85 -20.91 1.95
N ASP A 67 -11.14 -21.17 2.16
CA ASP A 67 -11.85 -20.78 3.39
C ASP A 67 -11.61 -21.76 4.54
N GLU A 68 -11.15 -22.98 4.25
CA GLU A 68 -10.86 -23.99 5.26
C GLU A 68 -9.54 -23.69 5.97
N ALA A 69 -9.60 -23.60 7.30
CA ALA A 69 -8.41 -23.54 8.13
C ALA A 69 -7.52 -24.77 7.87
N SER A 70 -6.37 -24.53 7.24
CA SER A 70 -5.37 -25.55 6.97
C SER A 70 -4.16 -25.37 7.88
N SER A 71 -3.52 -26.47 8.26
CA SER A 71 -2.31 -26.43 9.05
C SER A 71 -1.32 -27.47 8.58
N ILE A 72 -0.04 -27.19 8.76
CA ILE A 72 1.03 -28.12 8.44
C ILE A 72 2.14 -28.03 9.51
N THR A 73 2.59 -29.19 9.97
CA THR A 73 3.76 -29.32 10.83
C THR A 73 4.87 -30.01 10.05
N VAL A 74 6.04 -29.39 9.99
CA VAL A 74 7.19 -29.92 9.25
C VAL A 74 8.42 -30.00 10.14
N GLN A 75 9.27 -30.99 9.85
CA GLN A 75 10.63 -31.09 10.38
C GLN A 75 11.61 -30.68 9.29
N LEU A 76 12.43 -29.68 9.58
CA LEU A 76 13.49 -29.20 8.70
C LEU A 76 14.83 -29.78 9.13
N SER A 77 15.71 -30.01 8.16
CA SER A 77 17.07 -30.49 8.33
C SER A 77 17.95 -29.82 7.29
N ASN A 78 19.23 -29.59 7.61
CA ASN A 78 20.16 -28.87 6.74
C ASN A 78 19.71 -27.42 6.46
N VAL A 79 19.21 -26.75 7.50
CA VAL A 79 18.81 -25.34 7.49
C VAL A 79 19.58 -24.60 8.57
N VAL A 80 19.76 -23.29 8.39
CA VAL A 80 20.37 -22.40 9.39
C VAL A 80 19.31 -21.45 9.96
N PRO A 81 19.42 -21.05 11.23
CA PRO A 81 18.53 -20.02 11.78
C PRO A 81 18.77 -18.68 11.08
N THR A 82 17.70 -17.92 10.88
CA THR A 82 17.71 -16.54 10.40
C THR A 82 17.40 -15.58 11.55
N PRO A 83 17.89 -14.33 11.52
CA PRO A 83 17.40 -13.31 12.43
C PRO A 83 15.91 -13.06 12.24
N THR A 84 15.15 -13.15 13.33
CA THR A 84 13.71 -12.91 13.33
C THR A 84 13.33 -12.06 14.54
N TYR A 85 12.47 -11.09 14.31
CA TYR A 85 11.82 -10.29 15.35
C TYR A 85 10.33 -10.24 15.05
N ASP A 86 9.48 -10.63 16.00
CA ASP A 86 8.02 -10.67 15.78
C ASP A 86 7.30 -10.05 16.98
N LEU A 87 6.50 -9.00 16.76
CA LEU A 87 5.75 -8.33 17.82
C LEU A 87 4.79 -9.25 18.57
N THR A 88 4.30 -10.31 17.92
CA THR A 88 3.38 -11.29 18.51
C THR A 88 4.07 -12.29 19.45
N ASP A 89 5.41 -12.36 19.42
CA ASP A 89 6.16 -13.22 20.33
C ASP A 89 6.45 -12.50 21.65
N ALA A 90 5.85 -12.99 22.74
CA ALA A 90 6.04 -12.45 24.08
C ALA A 90 7.51 -12.50 24.57
N ASN A 91 8.36 -13.32 23.94
CA ASN A 91 9.79 -13.43 24.27
C ASN A 91 10.71 -12.75 23.24
N ARG A 92 10.16 -11.94 22.32
CA ARG A 92 10.90 -11.33 21.20
C ARG A 92 12.16 -10.61 21.64
N GLU A 93 12.10 -9.79 22.70
CA GLU A 93 13.25 -9.03 23.17
C GLU A 93 14.39 -9.92 23.66
N THR A 94 14.05 -10.94 24.46
CA THR A 94 15.03 -11.88 24.99
C THR A 94 15.66 -12.66 23.84
N LYS A 95 14.85 -13.22 22.94
CA LYS A 95 15.34 -13.97 21.77
C LYS A 95 16.23 -13.12 20.87
N TRP A 96 15.84 -11.87 20.61
CA TRP A 96 16.62 -10.94 19.78
C TRP A 96 17.99 -10.67 20.37
N ASN A 97 18.04 -10.35 21.67
CA ASN A 97 19.25 -9.94 22.35
C ASN A 97 20.21 -11.10 22.67
N THR A 98 19.70 -12.32 22.91
CA THR A 98 20.55 -13.48 23.21
C THR A 98 21.23 -14.07 21.99
N SER A 99 20.51 -14.18 20.88
CA SER A 99 21.03 -14.90 19.70
C SER A 99 20.35 -14.52 18.38
N GLY A 100 19.11 -14.03 18.40
CA GLY A 100 18.30 -13.77 17.21
C GLY A 100 19.01 -12.83 16.23
N LYS A 101 19.46 -11.67 16.70
CA LYS A 101 20.15 -10.70 15.83
C LYS A 101 21.53 -11.14 15.35
N GLN A 102 22.06 -12.28 15.82
CA GLN A 102 23.36 -12.84 15.44
C GLN A 102 23.25 -14.17 14.67
N ALA A 103 22.03 -14.61 14.35
CA ALA A 103 21.84 -15.83 13.57
C ALA A 103 22.47 -15.72 12.16
N ASP A 104 22.91 -16.87 11.63
CA ASP A 104 23.76 -16.98 10.44
C ASP A 104 23.04 -16.68 9.11
N GLY A 105 21.70 -16.76 9.09
CA GLY A 105 20.91 -16.48 7.90
C GLY A 105 21.22 -15.11 7.30
N LEU A 106 21.30 -15.05 5.96
CA LEU A 106 21.68 -13.85 5.21
C LEU A 106 20.57 -12.79 5.10
N TRP A 107 19.33 -13.22 5.33
CA TRP A 107 18.12 -12.41 5.36
C TRP A 107 17.48 -12.53 6.72
N ALA A 108 16.76 -11.49 7.12
CA ALA A 108 16.00 -11.39 8.36
C ALA A 108 14.53 -11.07 8.06
N ASP A 109 13.62 -11.62 8.85
CA ASP A 109 12.21 -11.25 8.86
C ASP A 109 11.90 -10.45 10.13
N LEU A 110 11.43 -9.21 9.95
CA LEU A 110 10.99 -8.33 11.02
C LEU A 110 9.47 -8.15 10.88
N ALA A 111 8.70 -8.64 11.84
CA ALA A 111 7.26 -8.81 11.71
C ALA A 111 6.50 -8.01 12.78
N GLY A 112 5.60 -7.14 12.30
CA GLY A 112 4.46 -6.65 13.06
C GLY A 112 3.30 -7.65 13.06
N ASN A 113 2.14 -7.19 13.51
CA ASN A 113 0.88 -7.94 13.45
C ASN A 113 0.32 -8.00 12.03
N TYR A 114 0.58 -6.99 11.21
CA TYR A 114 -0.02 -6.78 9.89
C TYR A 114 0.99 -6.61 8.77
N MET A 115 2.29 -6.45 9.06
CA MET A 115 3.33 -6.32 8.03
C MET A 115 4.60 -7.08 8.40
N ILE A 116 5.26 -7.68 7.40
CA ILE A 116 6.59 -8.29 7.53
C ILE A 116 7.56 -7.58 6.58
N LEU A 117 8.70 -7.17 7.11
CA LEU A 117 9.82 -6.63 6.36
C LEU A 117 10.89 -7.71 6.22
N SER A 118 11.24 -8.09 5.00
CA SER A 118 12.38 -8.98 4.74
C SER A 118 13.57 -8.16 4.26
N VAL A 119 14.64 -8.15 5.05
CA VAL A 119 15.84 -7.32 4.80
C VAL A 119 17.11 -8.15 4.91
N PRO A 120 18.22 -7.76 4.27
CA PRO A 120 19.51 -8.41 4.48
C PRO A 120 19.92 -8.35 5.96
N SER A 121 20.29 -9.47 6.56
CA SER A 121 20.62 -9.57 7.99
C SER A 121 21.75 -8.63 8.43
N ALA A 122 22.62 -8.21 7.51
CA ALA A 122 23.68 -7.26 7.79
C ALA A 122 23.17 -5.89 8.25
N THR A 123 21.96 -5.47 7.84
CA THR A 123 21.41 -4.14 8.15
C THR A 123 20.81 -4.07 9.56
N ILE A 124 20.48 -5.21 10.17
CA ILE A 124 19.76 -5.28 11.45
C ILE A 124 20.66 -5.48 12.68
N ARG A 125 21.96 -5.72 12.49
CA ARG A 125 22.85 -6.21 13.57
C ARG A 125 22.99 -5.23 14.75
N ASN A 126 22.84 -3.93 14.48
CA ASN A 126 23.03 -2.86 15.45
C ASN A 126 21.73 -2.21 15.93
N ILE A 127 20.57 -2.75 15.57
CA ILE A 127 19.26 -2.18 15.91
C ILE A 127 18.79 -2.74 17.25
N ASP A 128 18.35 -1.85 18.15
CA ASP A 128 17.74 -2.21 19.42
C ASP A 128 16.26 -2.60 19.26
N THR A 129 15.74 -3.31 20.26
CA THR A 129 14.38 -3.84 20.24
C THR A 129 13.32 -2.73 20.34
N GLU A 130 13.64 -1.60 20.96
CA GLU A 130 12.73 -0.47 21.13
C GLU A 130 12.49 0.26 19.80
N ALA A 131 13.52 0.41 18.98
CA ALA A 131 13.43 0.92 17.62
C ALA A 131 12.64 -0.04 16.71
N LEU A 132 12.86 -1.35 16.84
CA LEU A 132 12.09 -2.36 16.12
C LEU A 132 10.61 -2.35 16.52
N ASP A 133 10.30 -2.29 17.81
CA ASP A 133 8.91 -2.21 18.29
C ASP A 133 8.20 -0.98 17.68
N ARG A 134 8.79 0.22 17.81
CA ARG A 134 8.20 1.44 17.24
C ARG A 134 7.97 1.40 15.74
N VAL A 135 8.96 0.93 14.97
CA VAL A 135 8.86 0.95 13.50
C VAL A 135 7.89 -0.12 12.98
N LEU A 136 7.84 -1.30 13.60
CA LEU A 136 6.89 -2.34 13.23
C LEU A 136 5.46 -1.96 13.63
N GLU A 137 5.27 -1.29 14.77
CA GLU A 137 3.98 -0.68 15.13
C GLU A 137 3.56 0.43 14.16
N LEU A 138 4.50 1.23 13.64
CA LEU A 138 4.20 2.21 12.60
C LEU A 138 3.68 1.51 11.34
N TYR A 139 4.37 0.47 10.86
CA TYR A 139 3.92 -0.30 9.69
C TYR A 139 2.55 -0.95 9.91
N ASP A 140 2.30 -1.52 11.09
CA ASP A 140 0.98 -2.04 11.45
C ASP A 140 -0.10 -0.96 11.34
N ASN A 141 0.17 0.26 11.84
CA ASN A 141 -0.77 1.39 11.75
C ASN A 141 -1.00 1.85 10.30
N ILE A 142 0.02 1.82 9.45
CA ILE A 142 -0.12 2.13 8.01
C ILE A 142 -1.06 1.12 7.33
N VAL A 143 -0.85 -0.18 7.57
CA VAL A 143 -1.70 -1.24 6.99
C VAL A 143 -3.13 -1.14 7.54
N LEU A 144 -3.29 -0.91 8.85
CA LEU A 144 -4.58 -0.72 9.50
C LEU A 144 -5.34 0.51 8.99
N ALA A 145 -4.66 1.60 8.67
CA ALA A 145 -5.29 2.78 8.10
C ALA A 145 -5.99 2.45 6.76
N GLY A 146 -5.36 1.63 5.91
CA GLY A 146 -6.00 1.16 4.68
C GLY A 146 -7.23 0.29 4.94
N TYR A 147 -7.18 -0.59 5.93
CA TYR A 147 -8.33 -1.40 6.35
C TYR A 147 -9.47 -0.57 6.92
N ASP A 148 -9.17 0.43 7.76
CA ASP A 148 -10.16 1.36 8.29
C ASP A 148 -10.83 2.17 7.17
N LEU A 149 -10.06 2.63 6.18
CA LEU A 149 -10.57 3.41 5.05
C LEU A 149 -11.53 2.59 4.18
N CYS A 150 -11.18 1.34 3.84
CA CYS A 150 -12.05 0.45 3.06
C CYS A 150 -13.17 -0.21 3.89
N GLY A 151 -13.01 -0.30 5.20
CA GLY A 151 -13.86 -1.12 6.08
C GLY A 151 -13.67 -2.63 5.86
N THR A 152 -12.46 -3.05 5.52
CA THR A 152 -12.08 -4.46 5.35
C THR A 152 -11.13 -4.89 6.46
N THR A 153 -10.85 -6.18 6.59
CA THR A 153 -9.80 -6.70 7.49
C THR A 153 -9.14 -7.92 6.85
N SER A 154 -7.93 -8.24 7.28
CA SER A 154 -7.25 -9.47 6.89
C SER A 154 -6.45 -10.02 8.07
N THR A 155 -6.34 -11.34 8.13
CA THR A 155 -5.40 -12.04 9.02
C THR A 155 -4.04 -12.26 8.36
N SER A 156 -3.93 -12.05 7.05
CA SER A 156 -2.68 -12.15 6.30
C SER A 156 -1.89 -10.85 6.48
N ARG A 157 -0.64 -10.97 6.94
CA ARG A 157 0.31 -9.85 7.02
C ARG A 157 0.75 -9.46 5.62
N GLU A 158 0.72 -8.16 5.29
CA GLU A 158 1.39 -7.57 4.13
C GLU A 158 2.91 -7.82 4.19
N ARG A 159 3.61 -7.69 3.06
CA ARG A 159 5.07 -7.93 3.00
C ARG A 159 5.79 -6.83 2.22
N LEU A 160 6.97 -6.46 2.68
CA LEU A 160 7.91 -5.59 1.96
C LEU A 160 9.27 -6.27 1.85
N VAL A 161 9.85 -6.26 0.65
CA VAL A 161 11.17 -6.81 0.37
C VAL A 161 11.99 -5.78 -0.40
N CYS A 162 13.20 -5.50 0.09
CA CYS A 162 14.16 -4.66 -0.64
C CYS A 162 15.11 -5.53 -1.46
N ASP A 163 15.26 -5.23 -2.75
CA ASP A 163 16.06 -6.00 -3.70
C ASP A 163 17.08 -5.11 -4.45
N GLU A 164 18.16 -5.73 -4.94
CA GLU A 164 19.19 -5.05 -5.76
C GLU A 164 18.61 -4.58 -7.10
N GLN A 165 17.62 -5.32 -7.61
CA GLN A 165 16.91 -5.00 -8.84
C GLN A 165 15.49 -5.56 -8.78
N ILE A 166 14.53 -4.67 -9.02
CA ILE A 166 13.11 -5.01 -9.19
C ILE A 166 12.72 -4.97 -10.67
N SER A 167 11.59 -5.57 -10.99
CA SER A 167 11.08 -5.80 -12.34
C SER A 167 10.59 -4.53 -13.03
N CYS A 168 10.10 -3.54 -12.27
CA CYS A 168 9.64 -2.27 -12.80
C CYS A 168 9.71 -1.14 -11.76
N GLY A 169 9.79 0.10 -12.25
CA GLY A 169 9.67 1.30 -11.41
C GLY A 169 10.76 1.45 -10.34
N TYR A 170 10.43 2.26 -9.34
CA TYR A 170 11.27 2.48 -8.15
C TYR A 170 10.77 1.69 -6.93
N MET A 171 9.46 1.49 -6.86
CA MET A 171 8.79 0.56 -5.98
C MET A 171 7.58 0.02 -6.77
N HIS A 172 7.11 -1.18 -6.43
CA HIS A 172 5.84 -1.64 -6.96
C HIS A 172 5.08 -2.50 -5.95
N SER A 173 3.76 -2.42 -6.08
CA SER A 173 2.79 -3.19 -5.31
C SER A 173 2.82 -4.67 -5.63
N GLY A 174 2.10 -5.44 -4.80
CA GLY A 174 2.10 -6.88 -4.84
C GLY A 174 2.19 -7.50 -3.45
N TYR A 175 2.42 -8.81 -3.45
CA TYR A 175 2.65 -9.59 -2.24
C TYR A 175 3.92 -10.44 -2.42
N PRO A 176 5.10 -9.88 -2.13
CA PRO A 176 5.36 -8.64 -1.40
C PRO A 176 5.30 -7.36 -2.25
N ILE A 177 5.27 -6.21 -1.57
CA ILE A 177 5.74 -4.93 -2.10
C ILE A 177 7.25 -5.05 -2.30
N MET A 178 7.74 -4.61 -3.46
CA MET A 178 9.15 -4.68 -3.82
C MET A 178 9.72 -3.27 -3.90
N SER A 179 10.88 -3.05 -3.28
CA SER A 179 11.61 -1.78 -3.36
C SER A 179 13.09 -2.03 -3.66
N HIS A 180 13.83 -0.99 -4.03
CA HIS A 180 15.28 -1.08 -4.16
C HIS A 180 16.00 -1.13 -2.78
N LEU A 181 17.21 -1.69 -2.73
CA LEU A 181 18.07 -1.73 -1.53
C LEU A 181 18.46 -0.35 -1.00
N ASP A 182 18.28 0.72 -1.77
CA ASP A 182 18.63 2.06 -1.32
C ASP A 182 17.68 2.61 -0.23
N TYR A 183 16.50 2.01 -0.06
CA TYR A 183 15.64 2.19 1.12
C TYR A 183 16.28 1.71 2.43
N LEU A 184 17.38 0.95 2.37
CA LEU A 184 18.18 0.55 3.53
C LEU A 184 19.34 1.49 3.82
N LYS A 185 19.47 2.61 3.09
CA LYS A 185 20.46 3.65 3.41
C LYS A 185 20.30 4.11 4.86
N LEU A 186 21.44 4.32 5.52
CA LEU A 186 21.45 4.76 6.90
C LEU A 186 21.00 6.21 7.01
N THR A 187 20.11 6.47 7.95
CA THR A 187 19.69 7.82 8.35
C THR A 187 20.79 8.50 9.17
N GLU A 188 20.60 9.77 9.51
CA GLU A 188 21.48 10.51 10.43
C GLU A 188 21.58 9.85 11.82
N ARG A 189 20.62 9.00 12.18
CA ARG A 189 20.63 8.20 13.43
C ARG A 189 21.40 6.89 13.30
N ASN A 190 22.02 6.63 12.16
CA ASN A 190 22.74 5.39 11.85
C ASN A 190 21.82 4.14 11.92
N ILE A 191 20.57 4.30 11.50
CA ILE A 191 19.56 3.24 11.37
C ILE A 191 19.16 3.15 9.90
N PRO A 192 18.97 1.96 9.30
CA PRO A 192 18.42 1.85 7.95
C PRO A 192 17.08 2.59 7.83
N TYR A 193 16.86 3.33 6.74
CA TYR A 193 15.70 4.23 6.60
C TYR A 193 14.35 3.54 6.86
N ILE A 194 14.10 2.36 6.26
CA ILE A 194 12.86 1.60 6.52
C ILE A 194 12.74 1.03 7.94
N LEU A 195 13.79 1.10 8.75
CA LEU A 195 13.79 0.66 10.14
C LEU A 195 13.82 1.84 11.12
N ASP A 196 13.71 3.07 10.59
CA ASP A 196 13.76 4.30 11.36
C ASP A 196 12.40 5.00 11.34
N GLU A 197 11.57 4.67 12.33
CA GLU A 197 10.22 5.23 12.53
C GLU A 197 10.18 6.77 12.44
N LYS A 198 11.16 7.44 13.04
CA LYS A 198 11.22 8.91 13.00
C LYS A 198 11.58 9.42 11.60
N ALA A 199 12.34 8.69 10.80
CA ALA A 199 12.68 9.10 9.45
C ALA A 199 11.46 8.95 8.56
N LEU A 200 10.78 7.79 8.65
CA LEU A 200 9.55 7.51 7.93
C LEU A 200 8.48 8.56 8.23
N ARG A 201 8.24 8.93 9.48
CA ARG A 201 7.22 9.96 9.81
C ARG A 201 7.52 11.37 9.32
N ASN A 202 8.80 11.69 9.07
CA ASN A 202 9.25 13.06 8.81
C ASN A 202 9.86 13.26 7.43
N TYR A 203 9.91 12.22 6.59
CA TYR A 203 10.47 12.30 5.25
C TYR A 203 9.76 13.39 4.44
N GLY A 204 10.52 14.27 3.78
CA GLY A 204 9.96 15.38 3.01
C GLY A 204 9.12 16.40 3.79
N GLY A 205 8.99 16.28 5.12
CA GLY A 205 8.05 17.06 5.95
C GLY A 205 6.63 16.49 6.03
N GLU A 206 6.27 15.57 5.15
CA GLU A 206 4.93 14.95 5.05
C GLU A 206 4.90 13.47 5.47
N GLY A 207 6.07 12.86 5.63
CA GLY A 207 6.22 11.44 5.92
C GLY A 207 6.37 10.59 4.65
N GLU A 208 6.69 9.33 4.86
CA GLU A 208 7.03 8.39 3.81
C GLU A 208 5.81 8.03 2.96
N TRP A 209 5.89 8.34 1.66
CA TRP A 209 4.77 8.25 0.73
C TRP A 209 4.74 6.95 -0.07
N GLY A 210 5.89 6.36 -0.40
CA GLY A 210 5.99 5.23 -1.33
C GLY A 210 5.31 3.98 -0.79
N ILE A 211 5.54 3.62 0.48
CA ILE A 211 4.95 2.41 1.04
C ILE A 211 3.42 2.49 1.14
N PRO A 212 2.81 3.58 1.65
CA PRO A 212 1.36 3.77 1.57
C PRO A 212 0.79 3.77 0.15
N HIS A 213 1.54 4.29 -0.82
CA HIS A 213 1.15 4.31 -2.24
C HIS A 213 1.01 2.87 -2.79
N GLU A 214 2.00 2.01 -2.57
CA GLU A 214 1.93 0.61 -3.01
C GLU A 214 0.86 -0.21 -2.26
N LEU A 215 0.69 0.05 -0.96
CA LEU A 215 -0.43 -0.53 -0.20
C LEU A 215 -1.79 -0.05 -0.71
N GLY A 216 -1.84 1.18 -1.24
CA GLY A 216 -2.99 1.76 -1.91
C GLY A 216 -3.32 0.99 -3.19
N HIS A 217 -2.33 0.67 -4.01
CA HIS A 217 -2.52 -0.18 -5.19
C HIS A 217 -3.11 -1.56 -4.83
N ASN A 218 -2.59 -2.20 -3.77
CA ASN A 218 -3.15 -3.47 -3.26
C ASN A 218 -4.63 -3.37 -2.82
N ARG A 219 -5.18 -2.15 -2.64
CA ARG A 219 -6.54 -1.88 -2.14
C ARG A 219 -7.47 -1.27 -3.17
N GLN A 220 -6.97 -0.94 -4.36
CA GLN A 220 -7.81 -0.41 -5.43
C GLN A 220 -8.89 -1.41 -5.85
N LYS A 221 -10.00 -0.86 -6.33
CA LYS A 221 -11.12 -1.61 -6.89
C LYS A 221 -11.61 -0.91 -8.14
N ASP A 222 -11.98 -1.71 -9.13
CA ASP A 222 -12.39 -1.25 -10.45
C ASP A 222 -13.52 -0.21 -10.41
N TRP A 223 -14.45 -0.32 -9.46
CA TRP A 223 -15.64 0.54 -9.40
C TRP A 223 -15.37 1.97 -8.88
N TRP A 224 -14.19 2.24 -8.34
CA TRP A 224 -13.75 3.61 -8.00
C TRP A 224 -12.43 4.02 -8.62
N THR A 225 -11.78 3.13 -9.38
CA THR A 225 -10.57 3.42 -10.15
C THR A 225 -10.94 3.54 -11.63
N PHE A 226 -10.84 4.75 -12.17
CA PHE A 226 -11.11 5.05 -13.58
C PHE A 226 -9.89 4.70 -14.44
N SER A 227 -10.07 4.52 -15.75
CA SER A 227 -8.96 4.17 -16.64
C SER A 227 -7.85 5.22 -16.57
N ASP A 228 -6.60 4.75 -16.44
CA ASP A 228 -5.38 5.56 -16.32
C ASP A 228 -5.35 6.45 -15.07
N THR A 229 -6.04 6.06 -14.00
CA THR A 229 -6.06 6.79 -12.71
C THR A 229 -5.55 5.95 -11.55
N ASP A 230 -4.86 4.85 -11.85
CA ASP A 230 -4.30 3.93 -10.87
C ASP A 230 -3.36 4.68 -9.92
N ASP A 231 -2.45 5.51 -10.45
CA ASP A 231 -1.53 6.33 -9.65
C ASP A 231 -2.20 7.53 -8.95
N ILE A 232 -3.47 7.81 -9.23
CA ILE A 232 -4.24 8.87 -8.55
C ILE A 232 -5.03 8.26 -7.39
N THR A 233 -5.82 7.22 -7.66
CA THR A 233 -6.75 6.68 -6.67
C THR A 233 -6.04 5.84 -5.60
N CYS A 234 -4.88 5.24 -5.89
CA CYS A 234 -4.04 4.60 -4.86
C CYS A 234 -3.57 5.64 -3.81
N ASN A 235 -3.34 6.89 -4.23
CA ASN A 235 -2.85 7.95 -3.38
C ASN A 235 -3.91 8.55 -2.45
N ILE A 236 -5.18 8.15 -2.57
CA ILE A 236 -6.19 8.43 -1.53
C ILE A 236 -5.75 7.77 -0.21
N PHE A 237 -5.16 6.58 -0.27
CA PHE A 237 -4.61 5.88 0.89
C PHE A 237 -3.36 6.57 1.44
N SER A 238 -2.47 7.04 0.55
CA SER A 238 -1.28 7.82 0.95
C SER A 238 -1.66 9.11 1.68
N LEU A 239 -2.65 9.86 1.17
CA LEU A 239 -3.21 11.02 1.85
C LEU A 239 -3.79 10.64 3.22
N TYR A 240 -4.54 9.53 3.29
CA TYR A 240 -5.15 9.09 4.53
C TYR A 240 -4.12 8.76 5.60
N VAL A 241 -3.07 8.01 5.24
CA VAL A 241 -1.95 7.67 6.13
C VAL A 241 -1.19 8.93 6.55
N THR A 242 -0.90 9.82 5.61
CA THR A 242 -0.23 11.10 5.87
C THR A 242 -0.97 11.92 6.93
N ASN A 243 -2.30 12.00 6.80
CA ASN A 243 -3.11 12.77 7.71
C ASN A 243 -3.32 12.08 9.07
N THR A 244 -3.65 10.78 9.07
CA THR A 244 -4.13 10.10 10.29
C THR A 244 -3.06 9.30 11.02
N VAL A 245 -2.06 8.77 10.30
CA VAL A 245 -0.97 8.00 10.90
C VAL A 245 0.21 8.92 11.17
N TYR A 246 0.68 9.68 10.18
CA TYR A 246 1.82 10.59 10.36
C TYR A 246 1.44 11.92 11.03
N GLY A 247 0.15 12.27 11.07
CA GLY A 247 -0.36 13.44 11.79
C GLY A 247 -0.08 14.76 11.07
N ARG A 248 -0.01 14.75 9.74
CA ARG A 248 0.21 15.96 8.93
C ARG A 248 -1.11 16.60 8.54
N ASP A 249 -1.14 17.93 8.54
CA ASP A 249 -2.21 18.64 7.86
C ASP A 249 -2.01 18.47 6.36
N LEU A 250 -3.03 17.97 5.65
CA LEU A 250 -2.96 17.83 4.20
C LEU A 250 -2.63 19.17 3.54
N TRP A 251 -3.08 20.30 4.07
CA TRP A 251 -2.84 21.59 3.43
C TRP A 251 -1.42 22.14 3.65
N GLU A 252 -0.61 21.43 4.42
CA GLU A 252 0.80 21.75 4.63
C GLU A 252 1.76 20.80 3.88
N ILE A 253 1.24 19.80 3.15
CA ILE A 253 2.07 18.85 2.38
C ILE A 253 2.28 19.33 0.93
N SER A 254 3.30 18.76 0.28
CA SER A 254 3.75 19.12 -1.07
C SER A 254 2.64 19.03 -2.12
N VAL A 255 1.75 18.03 -2.05
CA VAL A 255 0.60 17.85 -2.96
C VAL A 255 -0.26 19.10 -3.10
N PHE A 256 -0.43 19.84 -2.00
CA PHE A 256 -1.26 21.04 -1.93
C PHE A 256 -0.45 22.32 -1.73
N GLY A 257 0.86 22.25 -1.94
CA GLY A 257 1.78 23.38 -1.83
C GLY A 257 2.71 23.51 -3.03
N GLY A 258 3.49 24.59 -3.05
CA GLY A 258 4.57 24.82 -4.02
C GLY A 258 4.17 24.57 -5.47
N SER A 259 5.03 23.87 -6.21
CA SER A 259 4.83 23.60 -7.63
C SER A 259 3.62 22.71 -7.93
N CYS A 260 3.23 21.80 -7.03
CA CYS A 260 2.06 20.95 -7.25
C CYS A 260 0.77 21.76 -7.21
N ALA A 261 0.64 22.66 -6.24
CA ALA A 261 -0.48 23.60 -6.18
C ALA A 261 -0.50 24.54 -7.39
N GLU A 262 0.66 25.05 -7.81
CA GLU A 262 0.79 25.88 -9.02
C GLU A 262 0.33 25.15 -10.28
N ASN A 263 0.69 23.87 -10.45
CA ASN A 263 0.25 23.03 -11.57
C ASN A 263 -1.26 22.82 -11.55
N ALA A 264 -1.84 22.54 -10.39
CA ALA A 264 -3.28 22.39 -10.22
C ALA A 264 -4.05 23.68 -10.54
N ILE A 265 -3.54 24.84 -10.08
CA ILE A 265 -4.10 26.15 -10.43
C ILE A 265 -3.96 26.44 -11.93
N ALA A 266 -2.84 26.09 -12.55
CA ALA A 266 -2.62 26.26 -13.99
C ALA A 266 -3.59 25.40 -14.81
N TYR A 267 -3.82 24.15 -14.40
CA TYR A 267 -4.83 23.27 -14.98
C TYR A 267 -6.24 23.91 -14.91
N LEU A 268 -6.65 24.37 -13.73
CA LEU A 268 -7.95 25.02 -13.52
C LEU A 268 -8.09 26.33 -14.30
N SER A 269 -7.00 27.08 -14.46
CA SER A 269 -6.97 28.37 -15.18
C SER A 269 -6.94 28.22 -16.69
N GLY A 270 -6.60 27.04 -17.20
CA GLY A 270 -6.51 26.74 -18.64
C GLY A 270 -7.85 26.84 -19.39
N SER A 271 -7.81 26.52 -20.67
CA SER A 271 -8.99 26.47 -21.55
C SER A 271 -9.51 25.06 -21.83
N ASN A 272 -8.80 24.01 -21.39
CA ASN A 272 -9.13 22.61 -21.68
C ASN A 272 -9.18 21.76 -20.39
N GLN A 273 -10.06 22.11 -19.44
CA GLN A 273 -10.36 21.25 -18.29
C GLN A 273 -11.11 20.01 -18.79
N SER A 274 -10.41 18.89 -18.91
CA SER A 274 -10.99 17.61 -19.31
C SER A 274 -10.41 16.48 -18.47
N PHE A 275 -11.12 15.36 -18.41
CA PHE A 275 -10.66 14.12 -17.78
C PHE A 275 -9.29 13.67 -18.34
N GLU A 276 -9.09 13.77 -19.65
CA GLU A 276 -7.85 13.37 -20.32
C GLU A 276 -6.65 14.25 -19.97
N GLU A 277 -6.84 15.55 -19.71
CA GLU A 277 -5.77 16.41 -19.21
C GLU A 277 -5.57 16.25 -17.69
N TRP A 278 -6.66 16.04 -16.94
CA TRP A 278 -6.64 15.87 -15.49
C TRP A 278 -5.80 14.66 -15.06
N LYS A 279 -5.95 13.53 -15.76
CA LYS A 279 -5.27 12.28 -15.40
C LYS A 279 -3.77 12.23 -15.76
N LYS A 280 -3.24 13.20 -16.51
CA LYS A 280 -1.82 13.21 -16.92
C LYS A 280 -0.85 13.59 -15.81
N ASP A 281 -1.30 14.34 -14.82
CA ASP A 281 -0.51 14.73 -13.65
C ASP A 281 -1.25 14.24 -12.41
N TYR A 282 -0.69 13.25 -11.73
CA TYR A 282 -1.36 12.64 -10.60
C TYR A 282 -1.54 13.61 -9.42
N TYR A 283 -0.70 14.64 -9.26
CA TYR A 283 -0.88 15.65 -8.20
C TYR A 283 -2.10 16.52 -8.49
N VAL A 284 -2.28 16.94 -9.75
CA VAL A 284 -3.49 17.63 -10.20
C VAL A 284 -4.70 16.72 -9.98
N GLY A 285 -4.59 15.46 -10.39
CA GLY A 285 -5.59 14.41 -10.19
C GLY A 285 -6.03 14.28 -8.73
N LEU A 286 -5.04 14.17 -7.85
CA LEU A 286 -5.22 13.92 -6.42
C LEU A 286 -5.86 15.10 -5.68
N THR A 287 -5.76 16.31 -6.24
CA THR A 287 -6.17 17.55 -5.56
C THR A 287 -7.64 17.52 -5.14
N ILE A 288 -8.54 17.05 -6.01
CA ILE A 288 -9.98 16.97 -5.69
C ILE A 288 -10.26 16.03 -4.52
N TYR A 289 -9.54 14.92 -4.40
CA TYR A 289 -9.73 13.99 -3.27
C TYR A 289 -9.28 14.60 -1.95
N GLY A 290 -8.21 15.39 -1.96
CA GLY A 290 -7.82 16.20 -0.80
C GLY A 290 -8.87 17.23 -0.41
N GLN A 291 -9.47 17.92 -1.39
CA GLN A 291 -10.54 18.90 -1.12
C GLN A 291 -11.73 18.20 -0.47
N LEU A 292 -12.16 17.05 -1.01
CA LEU A 292 -13.23 16.26 -0.43
C LEU A 292 -12.91 15.82 1.01
N ALA A 293 -11.67 15.40 1.28
CA ALA A 293 -11.26 14.96 2.61
C ALA A 293 -11.25 16.13 3.61
N ARG A 294 -10.80 17.31 3.20
CA ARG A 294 -10.82 18.51 4.06
C ARG A 294 -12.23 18.99 4.35
N GLU A 295 -13.07 19.11 3.31
CA GLU A 295 -14.39 19.75 3.44
C GLU A 295 -15.42 18.82 4.10
N PHE A 296 -15.30 17.50 3.89
CA PHE A 296 -16.30 16.53 4.36
C PHE A 296 -15.76 15.45 5.29
N GLY A 297 -14.46 15.46 5.58
CA GLY A 297 -13.81 14.50 6.45
C GLY A 297 -13.67 13.09 5.86
N TRP A 298 -12.73 12.33 6.42
CA TRP A 298 -12.46 10.95 6.00
C TRP A 298 -13.60 9.97 6.27
N ASP A 299 -14.52 10.28 7.19
CA ASP A 299 -15.69 9.44 7.44
C ASP A 299 -16.60 9.35 6.21
N SER A 300 -16.62 10.38 5.34
CA SER A 300 -17.31 10.34 4.06
C SER A 300 -16.70 9.31 3.12
N PHE A 301 -15.37 9.29 2.98
CA PHE A 301 -14.66 8.27 2.19
C PHE A 301 -14.91 6.86 2.73
N LYS A 302 -14.81 6.68 4.06
CA LYS A 302 -15.07 5.39 4.72
C LYS A 302 -16.46 4.86 4.41
N ALA A 303 -17.48 5.73 4.51
CA ALA A 303 -18.85 5.33 4.21
C ALA A 303 -19.04 4.91 2.75
N ILE A 304 -18.42 5.63 1.81
CA ILE A 304 -18.50 5.36 0.37
C ILE A 304 -17.78 4.06 0.03
N PHE A 305 -16.53 3.88 0.47
CA PHE A 305 -15.78 2.65 0.20
C PHE A 305 -16.48 1.42 0.80
N ARG A 306 -17.00 1.52 2.02
CA ARG A 306 -17.81 0.45 2.62
C ARG A 306 -19.09 0.16 1.84
N THR A 307 -19.74 1.20 1.33
CA THR A 307 -20.93 1.02 0.47
C THR A 307 -20.56 0.20 -0.75
N TYR A 308 -19.47 0.56 -1.43
CA TYR A 308 -19.01 -0.16 -2.61
C TYR A 308 -18.49 -1.56 -2.33
N GLU A 309 -17.76 -1.80 -1.24
CA GLU A 309 -17.36 -3.16 -0.84
C GLU A 309 -18.57 -4.06 -0.56
N ASN A 310 -19.67 -3.50 -0.06
CA ASN A 310 -20.91 -4.23 0.19
C ASN A 310 -21.74 -4.45 -1.09
N THR A 311 -21.81 -3.45 -1.98
CA THR A 311 -22.66 -3.52 -3.18
C THR A 311 -21.97 -4.15 -4.38
N GLN A 312 -20.63 -4.04 -4.46
CA GLN A 312 -19.77 -4.53 -5.55
C GLN A 312 -20.37 -4.26 -6.94
N PRO A 313 -20.57 -2.99 -7.29
CA PRO A 313 -21.33 -2.64 -8.48
C PRO A 313 -20.57 -3.07 -9.74
N GLU A 314 -21.30 -3.66 -10.68
CA GLU A 314 -20.79 -3.94 -12.02
C GLU A 314 -20.91 -2.69 -12.89
N LEU A 315 -19.78 -2.15 -13.35
CA LEU A 315 -19.70 -0.93 -14.15
C LEU A 315 -18.87 -1.20 -15.40
N ASN A 316 -19.36 -0.74 -16.55
CA ASN A 316 -18.82 -1.09 -17.86
C ASN A 316 -18.09 0.07 -18.55
N SER A 317 -18.04 1.26 -17.94
CA SER A 317 -17.34 2.42 -18.49
C SER A 317 -16.89 3.40 -17.40
N ASP A 318 -15.90 4.24 -17.72
CA ASP A 318 -15.47 5.32 -16.82
C ASP A 318 -16.59 6.32 -16.54
N GLN A 319 -17.47 6.58 -17.51
CA GLN A 319 -18.60 7.49 -17.28
C GLN A 319 -19.54 6.94 -16.20
N GLU A 320 -19.83 5.63 -16.20
CA GLU A 320 -20.64 4.99 -15.16
C GLU A 320 -19.95 5.06 -13.78
N LYS A 321 -18.63 4.89 -13.73
CA LYS A 321 -17.83 5.01 -12.51
C LYS A 321 -17.83 6.44 -11.97
N ILE A 322 -17.63 7.44 -12.83
CA ILE A 322 -17.66 8.87 -12.46
C ILE A 322 -19.06 9.24 -11.95
N ASP A 323 -20.12 8.88 -12.69
CA ASP A 323 -21.50 9.14 -12.30
C ASP A 323 -21.83 8.52 -10.93
N LEU A 324 -21.43 7.26 -10.71
CA LEU A 324 -21.65 6.59 -9.43
C LEU A 324 -20.84 7.24 -8.31
N TRP A 325 -19.57 7.58 -8.55
CA TRP A 325 -18.70 8.26 -7.59
C TRP A 325 -19.31 9.59 -7.14
N VAL A 326 -19.65 10.47 -8.08
CA VAL A 326 -20.19 11.80 -7.75
C VAL A 326 -21.55 11.69 -7.09
N LYS A 327 -22.43 10.81 -7.57
CA LYS A 327 -23.74 10.57 -6.94
C LYS A 327 -23.59 10.10 -5.51
N THR A 328 -22.83 9.03 -5.30
CA THR A 328 -22.68 8.40 -3.98
C THR A 328 -22.04 9.36 -2.98
N PHE A 329 -21.03 10.12 -3.41
CA PHE A 329 -20.40 11.12 -2.56
C PHE A 329 -21.36 12.26 -2.23
N SER A 330 -22.06 12.82 -3.23
CA SER A 330 -23.04 13.90 -3.04
C SER A 330 -24.17 13.52 -2.09
N GLU A 331 -24.69 12.29 -2.22
CA GLU A 331 -25.69 11.74 -1.31
C GLU A 331 -25.11 11.51 0.10
N GLN A 332 -23.87 11.04 0.22
CA GLN A 332 -23.22 10.84 1.52
C GLN A 332 -23.06 12.16 2.29
N VAL A 333 -22.71 13.25 1.61
CA VAL A 333 -22.46 14.55 2.26
C VAL A 333 -23.65 15.52 2.21
N GLN A 334 -24.75 15.12 1.56
CA GLN A 334 -25.95 15.94 1.35
C GLN A 334 -25.63 17.31 0.70
N LYS A 335 -24.76 17.28 -0.32
CA LYS A 335 -24.35 18.46 -1.11
C LYS A 335 -24.29 18.13 -2.58
N ASN A 336 -24.57 19.11 -3.43
CA ASN A 336 -24.41 18.95 -4.87
C ASN A 336 -22.93 19.16 -5.24
N LEU A 337 -22.19 18.06 -5.45
CA LEU A 337 -20.78 18.11 -5.83
C LEU A 337 -20.56 18.19 -7.34
N VAL A 338 -21.60 18.12 -8.17
CA VAL A 338 -21.48 18.18 -9.63
C VAL A 338 -20.64 19.37 -10.10
N PRO A 339 -20.85 20.61 -9.61
CA PRO A 339 -20.03 21.74 -10.03
C PRO A 339 -18.54 21.61 -9.67
N LEU A 340 -18.22 20.94 -8.56
CA LEU A 340 -16.83 20.71 -8.15
C LEU A 340 -16.16 19.71 -9.07
N PHE A 341 -16.81 18.58 -9.37
CA PHE A 341 -16.26 17.58 -10.28
C PHE A 341 -16.12 18.11 -11.72
N GLN A 342 -17.11 18.87 -12.20
CA GLN A 342 -17.04 19.53 -13.51
C GLN A 342 -15.87 20.52 -13.60
N LEU A 343 -15.59 21.26 -12.52
CA LEU A 343 -14.43 22.17 -12.46
C LEU A 343 -13.10 21.42 -12.68
N TRP A 344 -13.00 20.19 -12.19
CA TRP A 344 -11.85 19.31 -12.38
C TRP A 344 -11.92 18.44 -13.65
N GLY A 345 -12.86 18.72 -14.55
CA GLY A 345 -12.98 18.00 -15.84
C GLY A 345 -13.63 16.62 -15.75
N LEU A 346 -14.20 16.25 -14.60
CA LEU A 346 -14.96 15.03 -14.38
C LEU A 346 -16.45 15.31 -14.68
N ILE A 347 -16.84 15.08 -15.93
CA ILE A 347 -18.19 15.38 -16.41
C ILE A 347 -19.19 14.32 -15.91
N VAL A 348 -20.26 14.81 -15.28
CA VAL A 348 -21.37 13.99 -14.78
C VAL A 348 -22.52 14.03 -15.78
N SER A 349 -23.20 12.91 -16.00
CA SER A 349 -24.36 12.87 -16.91
C SER A 349 -25.53 13.74 -16.42
N ASP A 350 -26.32 14.27 -17.35
CA ASP A 350 -27.53 15.05 -17.04
C ASP A 350 -28.49 14.29 -16.11
N ALA A 351 -28.56 12.97 -16.26
CA ALA A 351 -29.42 12.13 -15.43
C ALA A 351 -29.02 12.15 -13.95
N ILE A 352 -27.72 12.21 -13.65
CA ILE A 352 -27.22 12.34 -12.28
C ILE A 352 -27.23 13.80 -11.83
N ALA A 353 -26.88 14.74 -12.70
CA ALA A 353 -26.93 16.17 -12.38
C ALA A 353 -28.33 16.61 -11.94
N ASN A 354 -29.38 16.21 -12.67
CA ASN A 354 -30.77 16.52 -12.31
C ASN A 354 -31.21 15.85 -11.00
N LYS A 355 -30.67 14.67 -10.65
CA LYS A 355 -30.99 14.01 -9.36
C LYS A 355 -30.41 14.73 -8.16
N LEU A 356 -29.36 15.52 -8.35
CA LEU A 356 -28.62 16.20 -7.29
C LEU A 356 -28.96 17.70 -7.22
N GLU A 357 -29.85 18.19 -8.09
CA GLU A 357 -30.16 19.62 -8.23
C GLU A 357 -30.76 20.25 -6.97
N ASP A 358 -31.49 19.46 -6.18
CA ASP A 358 -32.12 19.87 -4.93
C ASP A 358 -31.13 20.03 -3.76
N PHE A 359 -29.90 19.52 -3.88
CA PHE A 359 -28.88 19.72 -2.86
C PHE A 359 -28.17 21.06 -3.05
N ASP A 360 -27.87 21.73 -1.94
CA ASP A 360 -27.06 22.95 -1.96
C ASP A 360 -25.64 22.64 -2.45
N ILE A 361 -25.10 23.53 -3.29
CA ILE A 361 -23.69 23.52 -3.69
C ILE A 361 -22.86 23.97 -2.49
N PRO A 362 -21.79 23.23 -2.10
CA PRO A 362 -21.00 23.59 -0.92
C PRO A 362 -20.15 24.83 -1.19
N LYS A 363 -19.96 25.67 -0.17
CA LYS A 363 -19.02 26.79 -0.24
C LYS A 363 -17.64 26.28 0.17
N ILE A 364 -16.73 26.20 -0.80
CA ILE A 364 -15.36 25.73 -0.60
C ILE A 364 -14.44 26.94 -0.63
N ASP A 365 -13.70 27.16 0.46
CA ASP A 365 -12.75 28.26 0.60
C ASP A 365 -11.32 27.71 0.67
N ASP A 366 -10.73 27.57 -0.51
CA ASP A 366 -9.33 27.16 -0.69
C ASP A 366 -8.66 27.92 -1.84
N GLN A 367 -7.34 27.78 -1.91
CA GLN A 367 -6.52 28.45 -2.91
C GLN A 367 -6.88 28.09 -4.36
N PHE A 368 -7.44 26.90 -4.60
CA PHE A 368 -7.77 26.43 -5.94
C PHE A 368 -9.03 27.12 -6.46
N ILE A 369 -10.09 27.16 -5.63
CA ILE A 369 -11.34 27.85 -5.97
C ILE A 369 -11.11 29.37 -6.07
N GLN A 370 -10.34 29.95 -5.14
CA GLN A 370 -10.02 31.38 -5.16
C GLN A 370 -9.22 31.81 -6.40
N ALA A 371 -8.39 30.92 -6.97
CA ALA A 371 -7.57 31.22 -8.14
C ALA A 371 -8.37 31.30 -9.46
N VAL A 372 -9.59 30.75 -9.51
CA VAL A 372 -10.44 30.74 -10.70
C VAL A 372 -11.82 31.36 -10.45
N PRO A 373 -11.88 32.66 -10.10
CA PRO A 373 -13.13 33.32 -9.73
C PRO A 373 -14.16 33.22 -10.87
N GLY A 374 -15.38 32.80 -10.53
CA GLY A 374 -16.49 32.65 -11.45
C GLY A 374 -16.58 31.31 -12.19
N LYS A 375 -15.60 30.40 -12.04
CA LYS A 375 -15.72 29.02 -12.55
C LYS A 375 -16.48 28.09 -11.60
N TYR A 376 -16.54 28.40 -10.30
CA TYR A 376 -17.29 27.66 -9.29
C TYR A 376 -18.50 28.49 -8.79
N PRO A 377 -19.74 27.96 -8.84
CA PRO A 377 -20.96 28.76 -8.67
C PRO A 377 -21.47 28.93 -7.22
N ALA A 378 -20.69 28.61 -6.18
CA ALA A 378 -21.15 28.56 -4.77
C ALA A 378 -21.11 29.88 -3.98
#